data_AF-A0A6J7T3I7-F1
#
_entry.id   AF-A0A6J7T3I7-F1
#
_cell.length_a   1.000
_cell.length_b   1.000
_cell.length_c   1.000
_cell.angle_alpha   90.00
_cell.angle_beta   90.00
_cell.angle_gamma   90.00
#
_symmetry.space_group_name_H-M   'P 1'
#
loop_
_entity.id
_entity.type
_entity.pdbx_description
1 polymer ?
#
loop_
_entity_poly.entity_id
_entity_poly.type
_entity_poly.pdbx_seq_one_letter_code
_entity_poly.pdbx_strand_id
1 'polypeptide(L)'
;MIDTIKARVAENCADAKVTYLDAPLASWFDGVLDGVAKNTVTADATITHLMPIYDGMSFATGAGLDAAGSAAIQSSFNMTPAVAAGIGTGSVKMDVGCPNDWFSYAAVDAGLRLLTGNAVPDNYGIGCKVFDESNIASIDTTVENSVNWYGIDFAAEFAKYWTAS
;
A
#
# COMPACT_ATOMS: atom_id res chain seq x y z
N MET A 1 4.44 0.59 -13.82
CA MET A 1 4.13 0.00 -12.51
C MET A 1 4.03 -1.52 -12.60
N ILE A 2 3.05 -2.10 -13.30
CA ILE A 2 2.87 -3.56 -13.36
C ILE A 2 4.11 -4.31 -13.86
N ASP A 3 4.75 -3.82 -14.92
CA ASP A 3 5.98 -4.43 -15.44
C ASP A 3 7.12 -4.39 -14.42
N THR A 4 7.21 -3.31 -13.64
CA THR A 4 8.19 -3.18 -12.54
C THR A 4 7.92 -4.20 -11.44
N ILE A 5 6.65 -4.40 -11.06
CA ILE A 5 6.25 -5.43 -10.08
C ILE A 5 6.65 -6.82 -10.60
N LYS A 6 6.29 -7.16 -11.84
CA LYS A 6 6.64 -8.45 -12.45
C LYS A 6 8.15 -8.67 -12.50
N ALA A 7 8.91 -7.65 -12.89
CA ALA A 7 10.37 -7.71 -12.92
C ALA A 7 10.95 -7.94 -11.51
N ARG A 8 10.44 -7.23 -10.50
CA ARG A 8 10.92 -7.38 -9.12
C ARG A 8 10.57 -8.73 -8.54
N VAL A 9 9.39 -9.28 -8.82
CA VAL A 9 9.05 -10.65 -8.41
C VAL A 9 9.97 -11.66 -9.07
N ALA A 10 10.20 -11.55 -10.38
CA ALA A 10 11.10 -12.47 -11.10
C ALA A 10 12.55 -12.41 -10.56
N GLU A 11 13.02 -11.23 -10.17
CA GLU A 11 14.35 -11.04 -9.57
C GLU A 11 14.48 -11.71 -8.19
N ASN A 12 13.42 -11.70 -7.38
CA ASN A 12 13.45 -12.19 -5.99
C ASN A 12 12.86 -13.59 -5.81
N CYS A 13 12.11 -14.08 -6.81
CA CYS A 13 11.44 -15.38 -6.81
C CYS A 13 11.31 -15.89 -8.25
N ALA A 14 12.39 -16.47 -8.77
CA ALA A 14 12.49 -16.89 -10.18
C ALA A 14 11.41 -17.91 -10.61
N ASP A 15 10.92 -18.71 -9.66
CA ASP A 15 9.90 -19.74 -9.90
C ASP A 15 8.45 -19.21 -9.74
N ALA A 16 8.27 -17.99 -9.23
CA ALA A 16 6.94 -17.40 -9.08
C ALA A 16 6.33 -17.02 -10.42
N LYS A 17 5.09 -17.45 -10.64
CA LYS A 17 4.29 -17.02 -11.78
C LYS A 17 3.42 -15.85 -11.35
N VAL A 18 3.51 -14.74 -12.09
CA VAL A 18 2.70 -13.54 -11.84
C VAL A 18 1.64 -13.39 -12.91
N THR A 19 0.38 -13.50 -12.50
CA THR A 19 -0.78 -13.16 -13.32
C THR A 19 -1.30 -11.78 -12.89
N TYR A 20 -1.50 -10.89 -13.85
CA TYR A 20 -2.12 -9.58 -13.61
C TYR A 20 -3.55 -9.60 -14.10
N LEU A 21 -4.46 -9.12 -13.25
CA LEU A 21 -5.87 -8.91 -13.56
C LEU A 21 -6.17 -7.43 -13.36
N ASP A 22 -6.70 -6.78 -14.40
CA ASP A 22 -7.09 -5.38 -14.31
C ASP A 22 -8.48 -5.25 -13.68
N ALA A 23 -8.68 -4.19 -12.89
CA ALA A 23 -9.92 -3.89 -12.22
C ALA A 23 -10.14 -2.37 -12.17
N PRO A 24 -11.15 -1.84 -12.89
CA PRO A 24 -11.48 -0.42 -12.85
C PRO A 24 -11.76 0.06 -11.42
N LEU A 25 -11.28 1.25 -11.06
CA LEU A 25 -11.50 1.83 -9.72
C LEU A 25 -12.98 1.85 -9.31
N ALA A 26 -13.88 2.12 -10.28
CA ALA A 26 -15.32 2.16 -10.05
C ALA A 26 -15.93 0.81 -9.62
N SER A 27 -15.25 -0.32 -9.89
CA SER A 27 -15.73 -1.67 -9.60
C SER A 27 -15.05 -2.32 -8.40
N TRP A 28 -14.33 -1.56 -7.56
CA TRP A 28 -13.65 -2.19 -6.42
C TRP A 28 -14.67 -2.66 -5.39
N PHE A 29 -15.73 -1.90 -5.14
CA PHE A 29 -16.68 -2.18 -4.05
C PHE A 29 -18.05 -2.64 -4.52
N ASP A 30 -18.20 -3.02 -5.79
CA ASP A 30 -19.45 -3.55 -6.36
C ASP A 30 -19.53 -5.10 -6.32
N GLY A 31 -18.52 -5.75 -5.72
CA GLY A 31 -18.40 -7.21 -5.62
C GLY A 31 -17.68 -7.88 -6.79
N VAL A 32 -17.29 -7.15 -7.83
CA VAL A 32 -16.52 -7.70 -8.96
C VAL A 32 -15.18 -8.28 -8.49
N LEU A 33 -14.44 -7.55 -7.65
CA LEU A 33 -13.14 -8.01 -7.14
C LEU A 33 -13.25 -9.28 -6.29
N ASP A 34 -14.30 -9.42 -5.47
CA ASP A 34 -14.56 -10.63 -4.69
C ASP A 34 -14.80 -11.83 -5.61
N GLY A 35 -15.62 -11.63 -6.65
CA GLY A 35 -15.88 -12.66 -7.66
C GLY A 35 -14.61 -13.05 -8.42
N VAL A 36 -13.77 -12.07 -8.77
CA VAL A 36 -12.47 -12.31 -9.42
C VAL A 36 -11.55 -13.11 -8.50
N ALA A 37 -11.38 -12.71 -7.24
CA ALA A 37 -10.53 -13.41 -6.28
C ALA A 37 -10.99 -14.86 -6.08
N LYS A 38 -12.28 -15.06 -5.78
CA LYS A 38 -12.87 -16.38 -5.59
C LYS A 38 -12.65 -17.29 -6.80
N ASN A 39 -13.02 -16.83 -7.99
CA ASN A 39 -12.94 -17.64 -9.20
C ASN A 39 -11.49 -17.98 -9.55
N THR A 40 -10.58 -17.03 -9.35
CA THR A 40 -9.15 -17.21 -9.67
C THR A 40 -8.52 -18.28 -8.79
N VAL A 41 -8.68 -18.21 -7.46
CA VAL A 41 -8.09 -19.20 -6.54
C VAL A 41 -8.81 -20.55 -6.57
N THR A 42 -10.09 -20.57 -6.97
CA THR A 42 -10.82 -21.83 -7.21
C THR A 42 -10.34 -22.52 -8.48
N ALA A 43 -10.04 -21.76 -9.54
CA ALA A 43 -9.54 -22.30 -10.81
C ALA A 43 -8.09 -22.76 -10.72
N ASP A 44 -7.28 -22.11 -9.89
CA ASP A 44 -5.88 -22.47 -9.65
C ASP A 44 -5.55 -22.42 -8.15
N ALA A 45 -5.63 -23.59 -7.51
CA ALA A 45 -5.32 -23.75 -6.09
C ALA A 45 -3.81 -23.64 -5.78
N THR A 46 -2.95 -23.47 -6.79
CA THR A 46 -1.51 -23.19 -6.58
C THR A 46 -1.22 -21.72 -6.26
N ILE A 47 -2.23 -20.84 -6.42
CA ILE A 47 -2.13 -19.43 -6.05
C ILE A 47 -2.12 -19.31 -4.53
N THR A 48 -0.97 -18.92 -3.99
CA THR A 48 -0.76 -18.75 -2.54
C THR A 48 -0.72 -17.29 -2.11
N HIS A 49 -0.62 -16.35 -3.05
CA HIS A 49 -0.44 -14.93 -2.77
C HIS A 49 -1.28 -14.09 -3.73
N LEU A 50 -1.98 -13.11 -3.17
CA LEU A 50 -2.63 -12.03 -3.90
C LEU A 50 -1.90 -10.72 -3.57
N MET A 51 -1.70 -9.88 -4.59
CA MET A 51 -1.14 -8.53 -4.40
C MET A 51 -2.15 -7.49 -4.88
N PRO A 52 -3.20 -7.17 -4.10
CA PRO A 52 -4.03 -6.02 -4.36
C PRO A 52 -3.18 -4.76 -4.22
N ILE A 53 -3.13 -3.93 -5.26
CA ILE A 53 -2.17 -2.82 -5.35
C ILE A 53 -2.48 -1.71 -4.33
N TYR A 54 -3.73 -1.64 -3.86
CA TYR A 54 -4.16 -0.71 -2.82
C TYR A 54 -5.01 -1.43 -1.77
N ASP A 55 -4.96 -0.96 -0.53
CA ASP A 55 -5.73 -1.51 0.59
C ASP A 55 -7.22 -1.66 0.29
N GLY A 56 -7.80 -0.68 -0.42
CA GLY A 56 -9.19 -0.73 -0.87
C GLY A 56 -9.52 -2.01 -1.65
N MET A 57 -8.61 -2.44 -2.52
CA MET A 57 -8.75 -3.71 -3.23
C MET A 57 -8.60 -4.91 -2.29
N SER A 58 -7.77 -4.82 -1.25
CA SER A 58 -7.58 -5.91 -0.29
C SER A 58 -8.85 -6.26 0.47
N PHE A 59 -9.64 -5.25 0.87
CA PHE A 59 -10.96 -5.46 1.45
C PHE A 59 -11.93 -6.09 0.45
N ALA A 60 -11.86 -5.63 -0.80
CA ALA A 60 -12.74 -6.04 -1.88
C ALA A 60 -12.47 -7.45 -2.43
N THR A 61 -11.40 -8.12 -2.01
CA THR A 61 -11.08 -9.50 -2.39
C THR A 61 -11.20 -10.49 -1.23
N GLY A 62 -11.24 -10.01 0.02
CA GLY A 62 -11.15 -10.84 1.21
C GLY A 62 -12.30 -11.83 1.34
N ALA A 63 -13.54 -11.38 1.15
CA ALA A 63 -14.71 -12.25 1.23
C ALA A 63 -14.71 -13.31 0.11
N GLY A 64 -14.17 -12.97 -1.07
CA GLY A 64 -13.94 -13.92 -2.16
C GLY A 64 -12.97 -15.06 -1.78
N LEU A 65 -11.88 -14.74 -1.08
CA LEU A 65 -10.93 -15.75 -0.57
C LEU A 65 -11.56 -16.65 0.49
N ASP A 66 -12.27 -16.05 1.46
CA ASP A 66 -12.98 -16.78 2.51
C ASP A 66 -14.02 -17.74 1.92
N ALA A 67 -14.81 -17.25 0.94
CA ALA A 67 -15.82 -18.04 0.25
C ALA A 67 -15.24 -19.19 -0.61
N ALA A 68 -13.97 -19.08 -1.02
CA ALA A 68 -13.24 -20.14 -1.70
C ALA A 68 -12.57 -21.12 -0.74
N GLY A 69 -12.55 -20.83 0.57
CA GLY A 69 -11.75 -21.58 1.55
C GLY A 69 -10.24 -21.51 1.27
N SER A 70 -9.78 -20.42 0.62
CA SER A 70 -8.39 -20.26 0.23
C SER A 70 -7.53 -19.83 1.41
N ALA A 71 -6.34 -20.42 1.55
CA ALA A 71 -5.32 -19.99 2.50
C ALA A 71 -4.36 -18.94 1.91
N ALA A 72 -4.66 -18.40 0.73
CA ALA A 72 -3.81 -17.40 0.09
C ALA A 72 -3.70 -16.14 0.95
N ILE A 73 -2.49 -15.62 1.07
CA ILE A 73 -2.24 -14.38 1.82
C ILE A 73 -2.23 -13.17 0.89
N GLN A 74 -2.43 -11.98 1.46
CA GLN A 74 -2.44 -10.71 0.74
C GLN A 74 -1.26 -9.83 1.17
N SER A 75 -0.75 -9.05 0.21
CA SER A 75 0.15 -7.93 0.47
C SER A 75 -0.29 -6.69 -0.31
N SER A 76 -0.30 -5.52 0.34
CA SER A 76 -0.88 -4.30 -0.23
C SER A 76 -0.02 -3.05 -0.02
N PHE A 77 -0.61 -1.89 -0.34
CA PHE A 77 -0.02 -0.57 -0.20
C PHE A 77 -1.10 0.44 0.20
N ASN A 78 -0.81 1.18 1.27
CA ASN A 78 -1.38 2.46 1.72
C ASN A 78 -1.34 2.51 3.25
N MET A 79 -1.35 1.35 3.92
CA MET A 79 -1.33 1.22 5.37
C MET A 79 -2.51 1.95 6.04
N THR A 80 -3.71 1.76 5.53
CA THR A 80 -4.94 2.26 6.15
C THR A 80 -5.17 1.59 7.53
N PRO A 81 -5.82 2.24 8.50
CA PRO A 81 -6.11 1.70 9.83
C PRO A 81 -6.83 0.36 9.78
N ALA A 82 -7.71 0.18 8.78
CA ALA A 82 -8.44 -1.06 8.60
C ALA A 82 -7.51 -2.22 8.16
N VAL A 83 -6.51 -1.98 7.31
CA VAL A 83 -5.48 -2.99 7.04
C VAL A 83 -4.55 -3.16 8.24
N ALA A 84 -4.15 -2.06 8.89
CA ALA A 84 -3.30 -2.07 10.07
C ALA A 84 -3.83 -2.98 11.18
N ALA A 85 -5.13 -2.86 11.49
CA ALA A 85 -5.80 -3.71 12.47
C ALA A 85 -5.92 -5.18 12.02
N GLY A 86 -5.89 -5.43 10.71
CA GLY A 86 -6.01 -6.77 10.12
C GLY A 86 -4.69 -7.53 10.00
N ILE A 87 -3.53 -6.86 10.01
CA ILE A 87 -2.24 -7.54 9.95
C ILE A 87 -2.09 -8.46 11.18
N GLY A 88 -1.80 -9.73 10.92
CA GLY A 88 -1.70 -10.78 11.95
C GLY A 88 -2.98 -11.58 12.20
N THR A 89 -4.15 -11.06 11.83
CA THR A 89 -5.44 -11.75 12.05
C THR A 89 -6.18 -12.09 10.76
N GLY A 90 -6.03 -11.28 9.72
CA GLY A 90 -6.66 -11.47 8.41
C GLY A 90 -5.74 -12.11 7.37
N SER A 91 -6.21 -12.10 6.12
CA SER A 91 -5.46 -12.54 4.94
C SER A 91 -4.29 -11.62 4.62
N VAL A 92 -4.37 -10.33 4.95
CA VAL A 92 -3.27 -9.39 4.74
C VAL A 92 -2.16 -9.63 5.76
N LYS A 93 -0.96 -9.96 5.28
CA LYS A 93 0.21 -10.27 6.12
C LYS A 93 1.31 -9.21 6.05
N MET A 94 1.26 -8.36 5.04
CA MET A 94 2.23 -7.31 4.83
C MET A 94 1.58 -6.14 4.09
N ASP A 95 1.95 -4.92 4.46
CA ASP A 95 1.52 -3.71 3.78
C ASP A 95 2.69 -2.73 3.71
N VAL A 96 2.76 -1.94 2.64
CA VAL A 96 3.70 -0.83 2.52
C VAL A 96 2.96 0.46 2.82
N GLY A 97 3.34 1.11 3.91
CA GLY A 97 2.87 2.44 4.27
C GLY A 97 3.85 3.51 3.83
N CYS A 98 3.30 4.61 3.34
CA CYS A 98 4.03 5.85 3.12
C CYS A 98 3.20 6.99 3.74
N PRO A 99 3.83 8.02 4.31
CA PRO A 99 3.11 9.07 5.00
C PRO A 99 2.38 10.00 4.03
N ASN A 100 1.05 9.88 3.97
CA ASN A 100 0.20 10.71 3.09
C ASN A 100 0.28 12.20 3.42
N ASP A 101 0.48 12.54 4.70
CA ASP A 101 0.72 13.91 5.13
C ASP A 101 1.98 14.47 4.45
N TRP A 102 3.09 13.73 4.42
CA TRP A 102 4.31 14.20 3.76
C TRP A 102 4.11 14.40 2.26
N PHE A 103 3.43 13.46 1.58
CA PHE A 103 3.06 13.64 0.17
C PHE A 103 2.23 14.91 -0.04
N SER A 104 1.29 15.19 0.87
CA SER A 104 0.43 16.38 0.79
C SER A 104 1.23 17.67 0.94
N TYR A 105 2.11 17.74 1.95
CA TYR A 105 3.01 18.88 2.12
C TYR A 105 3.89 19.07 0.88
N ALA A 106 4.58 18.02 0.42
CA ALA A 106 5.45 18.07 -0.75
C ALA A 106 4.72 18.54 -2.02
N ALA A 107 3.51 18.02 -2.27
CA ALA A 107 2.71 18.42 -3.42
C ALA A 107 2.30 19.91 -3.36
N VAL A 108 1.90 20.40 -2.19
CA VAL A 108 1.52 21.81 -2.01
C VAL A 108 2.71 22.74 -2.18
N ASP A 109 3.86 22.44 -1.58
CA ASP A 109 5.08 23.26 -1.75
C ASP A 109 5.60 23.25 -3.18
N ALA A 110 5.65 22.09 -3.84
CA ALA A 110 6.02 22.01 -5.25
C ALA A 110 5.10 22.89 -6.11
N GLY A 111 3.78 22.81 -5.89
CA GLY A 111 2.79 23.65 -6.57
C GLY A 111 3.01 25.14 -6.32
N LEU A 112 3.20 25.56 -5.07
CA LEU A 112 3.43 26.96 -4.71
C LEU A 112 4.74 27.51 -5.29
N ARG A 113 5.81 26.71 -5.30
CA ARG A 113 7.09 27.08 -5.89
C ARG A 113 6.98 27.29 -7.39
N LEU A 114 6.31 26.38 -8.10
CA LEU A 114 6.03 26.54 -9.53
C LEU A 114 5.23 27.81 -9.82
N LEU A 115 4.19 28.11 -9.02
CA LEU A 115 3.37 29.31 -9.18
C LEU A 115 4.12 30.61 -8.91
N THR A 116 5.16 30.56 -8.07
CA THR A 116 5.96 31.74 -7.68
C THR A 116 7.29 31.84 -8.41
N GLY A 117 7.60 30.91 -9.33
CA GLY A 117 8.85 30.87 -10.08
C GLY A 117 10.07 30.40 -9.27
N ASN A 118 9.85 29.74 -8.14
CA ASN A 118 10.90 29.18 -7.30
C ASN A 118 11.26 27.75 -7.72
N ALA A 119 12.49 27.33 -7.42
CA ALA A 119 12.95 25.97 -7.66
C ALA A 119 12.25 24.97 -6.73
N VAL A 120 11.80 23.85 -7.30
CA VAL A 120 11.22 22.70 -6.58
C VAL A 120 12.36 21.76 -6.16
N PRO A 121 12.40 21.30 -4.89
CA PRO A 121 13.32 20.24 -4.48
C PRO A 121 13.21 18.98 -5.36
N ASP A 122 14.35 18.45 -5.78
CA ASP A 122 14.39 17.21 -6.59
C ASP A 122 13.93 15.98 -5.79
N ASN A 123 14.05 16.02 -4.45
CA ASN A 123 13.64 14.94 -3.57
C ASN A 123 13.23 15.49 -2.19
N TYR A 124 11.99 15.22 -1.78
CA TYR A 124 11.48 15.61 -0.46
C TYR A 124 11.83 14.65 0.67
N GLY A 125 12.52 13.54 0.37
CA GLY A 125 12.95 12.54 1.35
C GLY A 125 11.81 11.67 1.89
N ILE A 126 10.72 11.52 1.13
CA ILE A 126 9.55 10.75 1.58
C ILE A 126 9.91 9.26 1.64
N GLY A 127 10.01 8.74 2.86
CA GLY A 127 10.30 7.33 3.13
C GLY A 127 9.03 6.50 3.28
N CYS A 128 9.05 5.29 2.74
CA CYS A 128 8.02 4.27 2.96
C CYS A 128 8.56 3.17 3.87
N LYS A 129 7.67 2.48 4.58
CA LYS A 129 7.99 1.41 5.52
C LYS A 129 7.12 0.18 5.24
N VAL A 130 7.73 -0.99 5.36
CA VAL A 130 7.02 -2.26 5.36
C VAL A 130 6.46 -2.52 6.76
N PHE A 131 5.18 -2.82 6.84
CA PHE A 131 4.50 -3.24 8.04
C PHE A 131 4.06 -4.70 7.92
N ASP A 132 4.37 -5.48 8.94
CA ASP A 132 4.05 -6.90 9.03
C ASP A 132 3.89 -7.29 10.52
N GLU A 133 3.68 -8.59 10.78
CA GLU A 133 3.51 -9.10 12.15
C GLU A 133 4.68 -8.77 13.09
N SER A 134 5.89 -8.51 12.57
CA SER A 134 7.07 -8.22 13.39
C SER A 134 7.06 -6.80 13.98
N ASN A 135 6.34 -5.87 13.36
CA ASN A 135 6.39 -4.45 13.75
C ASN A 135 5.01 -3.80 13.93
N ILE A 136 3.91 -4.45 13.56
CA ILE A 136 2.57 -3.86 13.68
C ILE A 136 2.19 -3.55 15.13
N ALA A 137 2.68 -4.33 16.10
CA ALA A 137 2.43 -4.08 17.52
C ALA A 137 3.16 -2.84 18.07
N SER A 138 4.07 -2.24 17.30
CA SER A 138 4.82 -1.04 17.70
C SER A 138 4.12 0.28 17.39
N ILE A 139 3.00 0.23 16.66
CA ILE A 139 2.27 1.41 16.20
C ILE A 139 0.85 1.45 16.76
N ASP A 140 0.26 2.65 16.78
CA ASP A 140 -1.18 2.80 16.99
C ASP A 140 -1.91 2.59 15.66
N THR A 141 -2.60 1.45 15.51
CA THR A 141 -3.31 1.10 14.28
C THR A 141 -4.59 1.90 14.05
N THR A 142 -4.98 2.79 14.98
CA THR A 142 -6.18 3.63 14.87
C THR A 142 -5.90 5.03 14.32
N VAL A 143 -4.62 5.41 14.23
CA VAL A 143 -4.17 6.74 13.82
C VAL A 143 -3.20 6.63 12.65
N GLU A 144 -3.62 7.10 11.46
CA GLU A 144 -2.73 7.23 10.30
C GLU A 144 -1.65 8.29 10.52
N ASN A 145 -0.54 8.17 9.77
CA ASN A 145 0.49 9.21 9.65
C ASN A 145 1.03 9.72 11.00
N SER A 146 1.12 8.85 12.00
CA SER A 146 1.72 9.25 13.28
C SER A 146 3.25 9.15 13.24
N VAL A 147 3.92 9.94 14.08
CA VAL A 147 5.37 9.86 14.30
C VAL A 147 5.79 8.42 14.68
N ASN A 148 4.94 7.66 15.38
CA ASN A 148 5.27 6.30 15.80
C ASN A 148 5.28 5.29 14.64
N TRP A 149 4.69 5.62 13.48
CA TRP A 149 4.71 4.75 12.29
C TRP A 149 6.04 4.89 11.55
N TYR A 150 6.43 6.13 11.28
CA TYR A 150 7.47 6.49 10.32
C TYR A 150 8.72 7.11 10.97
N GLY A 151 8.69 7.39 12.28
CA GLY A 151 9.81 7.94 13.04
C GLY A 151 10.09 9.42 12.75
N ILE A 152 9.10 10.16 12.26
CA ILE A 152 9.30 11.50 11.71
C ILE A 152 8.11 12.42 12.02
N ASP A 153 8.41 13.65 12.45
CA ASP A 153 7.44 14.73 12.58
C ASP A 153 7.41 15.52 11.25
N PHE A 154 6.39 15.24 10.43
CA PHE A 154 6.30 15.80 9.09
C PHE A 154 6.26 17.32 9.08
N ALA A 155 5.53 17.94 10.01
CA ALA A 155 5.39 19.38 10.05
C ALA A 155 6.72 20.05 10.41
N ALA A 156 7.43 19.51 11.42
CA ALA A 156 8.72 20.01 11.84
C ALA A 156 9.80 19.83 10.75
N GLU A 157 9.82 18.68 10.07
CA GLU A 157 10.78 18.43 8.99
C GLU A 157 10.49 19.27 7.75
N PHE A 158 9.21 19.44 7.42
CA PHE A 158 8.82 20.22 6.26
C PHE A 158 9.13 21.71 6.42
N ALA A 159 9.01 22.26 7.62
CA ALA A 159 9.37 23.65 7.91
C ALA A 159 10.81 23.98 7.50
N LYS A 160 11.73 23.00 7.48
CA LYS A 160 13.13 23.20 7.06
C LYS A 160 13.27 23.60 5.59
N TYR A 161 12.34 23.22 4.72
CA TYR A 161 12.34 23.65 3.31
C TYR A 161 12.01 25.14 3.14
N TRP A 162 11.43 25.77 4.16
CA TRP A 162 10.98 27.16 4.15
C TRP A 162 11.83 28.09 5.03
N THR A 163 12.65 27.55 5.92
CA THR A 163 13.60 28.33 6.73
C THR A 163 15.01 28.38 6.14
N ALA A 164 15.28 27.56 5.12
CA ALA A 164 16.55 27.54 4.39
C ALA A 164 16.65 28.61 3.27
N SER A 165 15.72 29.55 3.22
CA SER A 165 15.66 30.67 2.25
C SER A 165 16.24 31.96 2.81
#